data_AF-A0A239NQI1-F1
#
_entry.id   AF-A0A239NQI1-F1
#
_cell.length_a   1.000
_cell.length_b   1.000
_cell.length_c   1.000
_cell.angle_alpha   90.00
_cell.angle_beta   90.00
_cell.angle_gamma   90.00
#
_symmetry.space_group_name_H-M   'P 1'
#
loop_
_entity.id
_entity.type
_entity.pdbx_description
1 polymer ?
#
loop_
_entity_poly.entity_id
_entity_poly.type
_entity_poly.pdbx_seq_one_letter_code
_entity_poly.pdbx_strand_id
1 'polypeptide(L)'
;MISEERVAELIRTSVDAIPVKAPPPATLRARAAARRRRGPERAARMWPVALAAAAVATVLAATVALPGPSTAPGEESTTYRLPRVLAGAAGVTTTVAQDPPGRAIALFAQGGHYIVLATDGVTYRRFDDQNGAALLSPDGLTVVLTNPSRTTEQADVVDLRTGQAQRYSFEPPLALRPLAWSPDNRRVAFATQATATEKGAGPAGVSVLDLDTRRFVQVADPRPDTGNGLVQAAFAATGSAVLASAGAEDGCTLRLYQVDPPKPAEPVTVNGPVERCREVVTLGLNTLSTSLLIAAGERYGNIWRLNFRGDWLGQNGAVPSSMPLSSGDRLLGWNGGDGVYLTLGNGVAEFSLTGNGFDRMLSFPTGSDGLTDFQFATDLVPESTVFDVDAGGWPWSLRRTAAVAFLLLVAAANVLVLRRARTRRAYG
;
A
#
# COMPACT_ATOMS: atom_id res chain seq x y z
N MET A 1 -0.64 -2.51 34.17
CA MET A 1 -1.25 -1.25 33.70
C MET A 1 -2.10 -0.69 34.82
N ILE A 2 -1.82 0.53 35.27
CA ILE A 2 -2.68 1.26 36.22
C ILE A 2 -3.74 1.95 35.37
N SER A 3 -5.02 1.70 35.61
CA SER A 3 -6.11 2.34 34.86
C SER A 3 -6.13 3.85 35.14
N GLU A 4 -6.52 4.66 34.15
CA GLU A 4 -6.62 6.12 34.29
C GLU A 4 -7.54 6.53 35.45
N GLU A 5 -8.59 5.76 35.73
CA GLU A 5 -9.46 5.94 36.90
C GLU A 5 -8.67 5.88 38.21
N ARG A 6 -7.69 4.98 38.32
CA ARG A 6 -6.90 4.80 39.54
C ARG A 6 -5.90 5.95 39.76
N VAL A 7 -5.45 6.59 38.69
CA VAL A 7 -4.61 7.81 38.77
C VAL A 7 -5.44 9.02 39.18
N ALA A 8 -6.66 9.17 38.64
CA ALA A 8 -7.57 10.24 39.01
C ALA A 8 -8.01 10.15 40.49
N GLU A 9 -8.28 8.93 40.97
CA GLU A 9 -8.62 8.64 42.37
C GLU A 9 -7.48 9.04 43.32
N LEU A 10 -6.24 8.68 42.96
CA LEU A 10 -5.03 8.98 43.75
C LEU A 10 -4.74 10.48 43.84
N ILE A 11 -4.98 11.24 42.76
CA ILE A 11 -4.81 12.69 42.77
C ILE A 11 -5.87 13.33 43.67
N ARG A 12 -7.13 12.90 43.60
CA ARG A 12 -8.20 13.42 44.47
C ARG A 12 -7.89 13.17 45.95
N THR A 13 -7.54 11.93 46.30
CA THR A 13 -7.20 11.60 47.70
C THR A 13 -5.98 12.35 48.21
N SER A 14 -4.99 12.63 47.34
CA SER A 14 -3.80 13.41 47.73
C SER A 14 -4.11 14.89 47.95
N VAL A 15 -5.04 15.47 47.19
CA VAL A 15 -5.45 16.88 47.32
C VAL A 15 -6.34 17.08 48.55
N ASP A 16 -7.25 16.14 48.84
CA ASP A 16 -8.16 16.22 49.98
C ASP A 16 -7.47 15.92 51.33
N ALA A 17 -6.30 15.25 51.30
CA ALA A 17 -5.51 14.95 52.50
C ALA A 17 -4.70 16.14 53.05
N ILE A 18 -4.71 17.30 52.39
CA ILE A 18 -4.02 18.50 52.89
C ILE A 18 -4.96 19.25 53.83
N PRO A 19 -4.77 19.21 55.18
CA PRO A 19 -5.62 19.93 56.11
C PRO A 19 -5.40 21.44 55.97
N VAL A 20 -6.25 22.10 55.20
CA VAL A 20 -6.24 23.57 55.09
C VAL A 20 -6.99 24.15 56.29
N LYS A 21 -6.25 24.75 57.22
CA LYS A 21 -6.83 25.47 58.37
C LYS A 21 -7.71 26.62 57.85
N ALA A 22 -9.01 26.52 58.08
CA ALA A 22 -9.96 27.54 57.64
C ALA A 22 -9.55 28.91 58.21
N PRO A 23 -9.39 29.95 57.37
CA PRO A 23 -8.98 31.26 57.85
C PRO A 23 -10.09 31.83 58.76
N PRO A 24 -9.73 32.48 59.89
CA PRO A 24 -10.71 32.98 60.84
C PRO A 24 -11.68 33.96 60.16
N PRO A 25 -12.99 33.90 60.45
CA PRO A 25 -14.03 34.61 59.69
C PRO A 25 -13.86 36.15 59.64
N ALA A 26 -13.16 36.73 60.62
CA ALA A 26 -12.77 38.14 60.60
C ALA A 26 -11.80 38.49 59.44
N THR A 27 -10.89 37.60 59.07
CA THR A 27 -9.95 37.82 57.95
C THR A 27 -10.64 37.73 56.58
N LEU A 28 -11.67 36.89 56.45
CA LEU A 28 -12.50 36.80 55.23
C LEU A 28 -13.35 38.04 55.04
N ARG A 29 -13.97 38.58 56.10
CA ARG A 29 -14.74 39.83 56.05
C ARG A 29 -13.86 41.05 55.76
N ALA A 30 -12.67 41.12 56.36
CA ALA A 30 -11.70 42.18 56.08
C ALA A 30 -11.16 42.13 54.63
N ARG A 31 -10.88 40.93 54.09
CA ARG A 31 -10.47 40.76 52.68
C ARG A 31 -11.60 41.06 51.69
N ALA A 32 -12.84 40.70 51.99
CA ALA A 32 -14.00 41.00 51.15
C ALA A 32 -14.28 42.52 51.09
N ALA A 33 -14.19 43.21 52.24
CA ALA A 33 -14.33 44.67 52.31
C ALA A 33 -13.18 45.42 51.59
N ALA A 34 -11.94 44.93 51.70
CA ALA A 34 -10.80 45.49 50.98
C ALA A 34 -10.86 45.26 49.45
N ARG A 35 -11.49 44.16 48.99
CA ARG A 35 -11.72 43.90 47.56
C ARG A 35 -12.79 44.82 46.96
N ARG A 36 -13.84 45.18 47.71
CA ARG A 36 -14.90 46.09 47.22
C ARG A 36 -14.44 47.55 47.04
N ARG A 37 -13.42 48.02 47.77
CA ARG A 37 -12.89 49.39 47.65
C ARG A 37 -11.75 49.57 46.62
N ARG A 38 -11.18 48.48 46.11
CA ARG A 38 -10.23 48.47 44.98
C ARG A 38 -10.97 47.89 43.77
N GLY A 39 -12.03 48.54 43.30
CA GLY A 39 -11.90 49.68 42.42
C GLY A 39 -11.89 49.16 40.97
N PRO A 40 -12.95 49.37 40.16
CA PRO A 40 -13.11 48.84 38.80
C PRO A 40 -11.89 49.09 37.87
N GLU A 41 -11.01 50.02 38.23
CA GLU A 41 -9.73 50.29 37.57
C GLU A 41 -8.73 49.12 37.58
N ARG A 42 -8.73 48.24 38.60
CA ARG A 42 -7.87 47.04 38.58
C ARG A 42 -8.40 45.95 37.65
N ALA A 43 -9.72 45.82 37.54
CA ALA A 43 -10.34 44.89 36.61
C ALA A 43 -10.05 45.30 35.15
N ALA A 44 -10.12 46.60 34.84
CA ALA A 44 -9.73 47.14 33.55
C ALA A 44 -8.23 46.93 33.23
N ARG A 45 -7.35 46.94 34.23
CA ARG A 45 -5.91 46.68 34.04
C ARG A 45 -5.55 45.21 33.80
N MET A 46 -6.31 44.25 34.32
CA MET A 46 -5.99 42.82 34.19
C MET A 46 -6.67 42.13 33.00
N TRP A 47 -7.72 42.72 32.45
CA TRP A 47 -8.46 42.18 31.31
C TRP A 47 -7.59 41.81 30.09
N PRO A 48 -6.62 42.63 29.63
CA PRO A 48 -5.78 42.26 28.50
C PRO A 48 -4.85 41.06 28.80
N VAL A 49 -4.38 40.92 30.05
CA VAL A 49 -3.55 39.77 30.44
C VAL A 49 -4.37 38.49 30.51
N ALA A 50 -5.60 38.57 31.02
CA ALA A 50 -6.53 37.43 31.05
C ALA A 50 -6.95 36.98 29.65
N LEU A 51 -7.21 37.91 28.72
CA LEU A 51 -7.53 37.59 27.32
C LEU A 51 -6.33 36.97 26.60
N ALA A 52 -5.11 37.48 26.82
CA ALA A 52 -3.90 36.88 26.25
C ALA A 52 -3.65 35.47 26.81
N ALA A 53 -3.81 35.26 28.12
CA ALA A 53 -3.68 33.95 28.74
C ALA A 53 -4.74 32.96 28.24
N ALA A 54 -5.99 33.41 28.09
CA ALA A 54 -7.07 32.61 27.52
C ALA A 54 -6.77 32.24 26.06
N ALA A 55 -6.33 33.18 25.22
CA ALA A 55 -5.97 32.90 23.83
C ALA A 55 -4.82 31.87 23.71
N VAL A 56 -3.78 32.01 24.55
CA VAL A 56 -2.67 31.04 24.59
C VAL A 56 -3.15 29.68 25.07
N ALA A 57 -4.01 29.62 26.10
CA ALA A 57 -4.59 28.37 26.58
C ALA A 57 -5.48 27.70 25.53
N THR A 58 -6.28 28.46 24.78
CA THR A 58 -7.12 27.93 23.70
C THR A 58 -6.27 27.40 22.54
N VAL A 59 -5.18 28.09 22.18
CA VAL A 59 -4.25 27.58 21.15
C VAL A 59 -3.52 26.33 21.64
N LEU A 60 -3.03 26.31 22.89
CA LEU A 60 -2.40 25.12 23.47
C LEU A 60 -3.37 23.94 23.54
N ALA A 61 -4.60 24.15 24.03
CA ALA A 61 -5.64 23.13 24.07
C ALA A 61 -6.00 22.62 22.66
N ALA A 62 -6.13 23.52 21.68
CA ALA A 62 -6.37 23.15 20.29
C ALA A 62 -5.19 22.36 19.68
N THR A 63 -3.94 22.67 20.05
CA THR A 63 -2.77 21.91 19.57
C THR A 63 -2.59 20.55 20.24
N VAL A 64 -3.03 20.39 21.50
CA VAL A 64 -2.95 19.13 22.24
C VAL A 64 -4.13 18.20 21.91
N ALA A 65 -5.30 18.76 21.60
CA ALA A 65 -6.50 17.99 21.27
C ALA A 65 -6.58 17.55 19.80
N LEU A 66 -5.67 18.00 18.94
CA LEU A 66 -5.58 17.45 17.59
C LEU A 66 -4.92 16.06 17.71
N PRO A 67 -5.64 14.96 17.44
CA PRO A 67 -5.01 13.66 17.38
C PRO A 67 -3.91 13.75 16.33
N GLY A 68 -2.66 13.68 16.78
CA GLY A 68 -1.58 13.39 15.86
C GLY A 68 -1.92 12.06 15.18
N PRO A 69 -1.66 11.88 13.87
CA PRO A 69 -1.70 10.56 13.27
C PRO A 69 -0.63 9.72 13.98
N SER A 70 -1.04 9.09 15.07
CA SER A 70 -0.23 8.22 15.90
C SER A 70 -0.66 6.79 15.60
N THR A 71 -0.64 6.42 14.33
CA THR A 71 -0.34 5.03 14.01
C THR A 71 1.16 4.95 14.09
N ALA A 72 1.67 4.26 15.11
CA ALA A 72 3.07 3.88 15.08
C ALA A 72 3.33 3.16 13.74
N PRO A 73 4.47 3.39 13.07
CA PRO A 73 4.82 2.63 11.88
C PRO A 73 4.62 1.14 12.14
N GLY A 74 3.80 0.48 11.30
CA GLY A 74 3.45 -0.94 11.44
C GLY A 74 2.16 -1.25 12.21
N GLU A 75 1.43 -0.27 12.75
CA GLU A 75 0.09 -0.50 13.29
C GLU A 75 -0.91 -0.69 12.13
N GLU A 76 -1.63 -1.81 12.13
CA GLU A 76 -2.53 -2.18 11.03
C GLU A 76 -3.69 -1.18 10.94
N SER A 77 -3.70 -0.40 9.86
CA SER A 77 -4.82 0.51 9.58
C SER A 77 -6.06 -0.30 9.25
N THR A 78 -7.17 -0.03 9.93
CA THR A 78 -8.48 -0.61 9.62
C THR A 78 -9.10 -0.05 8.33
N THR A 79 -8.45 0.92 7.70
CA THR A 79 -8.90 1.52 6.43
C THR A 79 -7.73 1.54 5.46
N TYR A 80 -7.87 0.87 4.32
CA TYR A 80 -6.86 0.88 3.28
C TYR A 80 -6.97 2.15 2.47
N ARG A 81 -5.84 2.81 2.27
CA ARG A 81 -5.77 4.11 1.60
C ARG A 81 -4.86 4.00 0.41
N LEU A 82 -5.39 4.38 -0.75
CA LEU A 82 -4.61 4.48 -1.97
C LEU A 82 -4.42 5.96 -2.32
N PRO A 83 -3.18 6.47 -2.40
CA PRO A 83 -2.97 7.86 -2.77
C PRO A 83 -3.44 8.07 -4.22
N ARG A 84 -3.95 9.25 -4.56
CA ARG A 84 -4.31 9.59 -5.94
C ARG A 84 -3.08 9.75 -6.82
N VAL A 85 -1.96 10.16 -6.23
CA VAL A 85 -0.67 10.36 -6.90
C VAL A 85 0.39 9.62 -6.10
N LEU A 86 1.14 8.71 -6.72
CA LEU A 86 2.29 8.12 -6.06
C LEU A 86 3.35 9.18 -5.79
N ALA A 87 3.95 9.14 -4.60
CA ALA A 87 5.14 9.92 -4.33
C ALA A 87 6.22 9.59 -5.37
N GLY A 88 6.91 10.61 -5.88
CA GLY A 88 8.11 10.43 -6.69
C GLY A 88 9.22 9.75 -5.89
N ALA A 89 10.33 9.42 -6.55
CA ALA A 89 11.47 8.72 -5.95
C ALA A 89 12.01 9.50 -4.74
N ALA A 90 11.58 9.13 -3.54
CA ALA A 90 12.14 9.64 -2.31
C ALA A 90 13.36 8.79 -1.98
N GLY A 91 14.56 9.29 -2.28
CA GLY A 91 15.83 8.60 -2.01
C GLY A 91 16.15 8.34 -0.52
N VAL A 92 15.17 8.53 0.38
CA VAL A 92 15.34 8.48 1.84
C VAL A 92 14.29 7.58 2.51
N THR A 93 13.86 6.51 1.86
CA THR A 93 13.01 5.50 2.51
C THR A 93 13.87 4.50 3.31
N THR A 94 13.40 4.16 4.51
CA THR A 94 13.96 3.06 5.31
C THR A 94 13.67 1.72 4.63
N THR A 95 14.44 0.70 5.00
CA THR A 95 14.30 -0.62 4.40
C THR A 95 13.24 -1.44 5.14
N VAL A 96 12.59 -2.38 4.45
CA VAL A 96 11.59 -3.29 5.06
C VAL A 96 12.17 -4.05 6.26
N ALA A 97 13.44 -4.42 6.22
CA ALA A 97 14.11 -5.14 7.31
C ALA A 97 14.36 -4.26 8.55
N GLN A 98 14.51 -2.94 8.38
CA GLN A 98 14.77 -2.00 9.47
C GLN A 98 13.49 -1.47 10.11
N ASP A 99 12.46 -1.23 9.28
CA ASP A 99 11.24 -0.55 9.65
C ASP A 99 10.09 -1.15 8.81
N PRO A 100 9.58 -2.33 9.19
CA PRO A 100 8.58 -3.04 8.40
C PRO A 100 7.30 -2.20 8.22
N PRO A 101 6.71 -2.16 7.02
CA PRO A 101 5.52 -1.35 6.75
C PRO A 101 4.23 -1.93 7.35
N GLY A 102 4.23 -3.18 7.84
CA GLY A 102 3.02 -3.89 8.18
C GLY A 102 2.42 -4.54 6.94
N ARG A 103 1.18 -4.18 6.60
CA ARG A 103 0.50 -4.62 5.38
C ARG A 103 0.74 -3.61 4.25
N ALA A 104 1.00 -4.09 3.04
CA ALA A 104 1.20 -3.26 1.86
C ALA A 104 0.04 -3.37 0.87
N ILE A 105 -0.37 -2.25 0.28
CA ILE A 105 -1.39 -2.22 -0.78
C ILE A 105 -0.78 -2.32 -2.18
N ALA A 106 0.46 -1.87 -2.36
CA ALA A 106 1.13 -1.89 -3.65
C ALA A 106 2.62 -2.20 -3.55
N LEU A 107 3.17 -2.75 -4.63
CA LEU A 107 4.59 -3.00 -4.85
C LEU A 107 4.96 -2.46 -6.23
N PHE A 108 6.11 -1.81 -6.37
CA PHE A 108 6.62 -1.34 -7.65
C PHE A 108 8.14 -1.22 -7.62
N ALA A 109 8.77 -1.28 -8.78
CA ALA A 109 10.17 -0.96 -8.94
C ALA A 109 10.34 0.53 -9.26
N GLN A 110 11.30 1.18 -8.62
CA GLN A 110 11.69 2.56 -8.89
C GLN A 110 13.19 2.75 -8.66
N GLY A 111 13.89 3.27 -9.67
CA GLY A 111 15.33 3.54 -9.57
C GLY A 111 16.17 2.29 -9.26
N GLY A 112 15.75 1.12 -9.73
CA GLY A 112 16.42 -0.17 -9.43
C GLY A 112 16.08 -0.75 -8.06
N HIS A 113 15.12 -0.20 -7.32
CA HIS A 113 14.69 -0.74 -6.04
C HIS A 113 13.24 -1.16 -6.08
N TYR A 114 12.91 -2.28 -5.43
CA TYR A 114 11.52 -2.61 -5.12
C TYR A 114 11.05 -1.84 -3.89
N ILE A 115 9.91 -1.18 -4.03
CA ILE A 115 9.27 -0.35 -3.02
C ILE A 115 7.87 -0.89 -2.77
N VAL A 116 7.53 -1.05 -1.49
CA VAL A 116 6.17 -1.33 -1.04
C VAL A 116 5.54 -0.07 -0.47
N LEU A 117 4.26 0.12 -0.79
CA LEU A 117 3.39 1.15 -0.23
C LEU A 117 2.50 0.50 0.82
N ALA A 118 2.61 0.92 2.07
CA ALA A 118 1.77 0.42 3.15
C ALA A 118 0.29 0.79 2.95
N THR A 119 -0.59 0.10 3.65
CA THR A 119 -2.04 0.34 3.59
C THR A 119 -2.49 1.70 4.13
N ASP A 120 -1.62 2.44 4.83
CA ASP A 120 -1.90 3.83 5.22
C ASP A 120 -1.80 4.82 4.06
N GLY A 121 -1.27 4.37 2.91
CA GLY A 121 -1.15 5.13 1.67
C GLY A 121 -0.05 6.19 1.66
N VAL A 122 0.77 6.28 2.72
CA VAL A 122 1.83 7.29 2.87
C VAL A 122 3.18 6.71 3.29
N THR A 123 3.21 5.47 3.78
CA THR A 123 4.42 4.80 4.23
C THR A 123 5.01 3.98 3.08
N TYR A 124 6.21 4.37 2.65
CA TYR A 124 6.99 3.68 1.63
C TYR A 124 8.19 2.98 2.27
N ARG A 125 8.45 1.74 1.88
CA ARG A 125 9.64 0.98 2.31
C ARG A 125 10.31 0.33 1.12
N ARG A 126 11.64 0.38 1.08
CA ARG A 126 12.42 -0.28 0.03
C ARG A 126 12.93 -1.63 0.50
N PHE A 127 13.14 -2.54 -0.43
CA PHE A 127 13.96 -3.72 -0.18
C PHE A 127 15.45 -3.41 -0.35
N ASP A 128 16.28 -4.18 0.36
CA ASP A 128 17.73 -4.03 0.30
C ASP A 128 18.34 -4.63 -0.99
N ASP A 129 17.65 -5.60 -1.60
CA ASP A 129 18.04 -6.16 -2.89
C ASP A 129 17.61 -5.25 -4.06
N GLN A 130 18.57 -4.93 -4.92
CA GLN A 130 18.40 -4.03 -6.07
C GLN A 130 18.27 -4.79 -7.40
N ASN A 131 18.58 -6.09 -7.42
CA ASN A 131 18.78 -6.83 -8.67
C ASN A 131 17.95 -8.11 -8.72
N GLY A 132 16.63 -7.97 -8.60
CA GLY A 132 15.73 -9.11 -8.48
C GLY A 132 14.44 -9.00 -9.27
N ALA A 133 13.56 -9.94 -8.98
CA ALA A 133 12.14 -9.90 -9.28
C ALA A 133 11.37 -10.07 -7.96
N ALA A 134 10.32 -9.27 -7.79
CA ALA A 134 9.51 -9.26 -6.59
C ALA A 134 8.03 -9.47 -6.92
N LEU A 135 7.30 -10.16 -6.05
CA LEU A 135 5.87 -10.39 -6.20
C LEU A 135 5.14 -10.24 -4.86
N LEU A 136 4.19 -9.30 -4.80
CA LEU A 136 3.38 -9.01 -3.61
C LEU A 136 2.22 -10.00 -3.48
N SER A 137 1.99 -10.54 -2.28
CA SER A 137 0.84 -11.41 -2.02
C SER A 137 -0.48 -10.66 -2.12
N PRO A 138 -1.58 -11.33 -2.54
CA PRO A 138 -2.93 -10.76 -2.59
C PRO A 138 -3.36 -10.05 -1.31
N ASP A 139 -3.00 -10.58 -0.14
CA ASP A 139 -3.29 -9.99 1.16
C ASP A 139 -2.33 -8.86 1.57
N GLY A 140 -1.25 -8.63 0.82
CA GLY A 140 -0.28 -7.59 1.10
C GLY A 140 0.59 -7.83 2.34
N LEU A 141 0.64 -9.03 2.89
CA LEU A 141 1.45 -9.35 4.07
C LEU A 141 2.83 -9.91 3.73
N THR A 142 3.02 -10.43 2.52
CA THR A 142 4.27 -11.08 2.13
C THR A 142 4.74 -10.67 0.75
N VAL A 143 6.05 -10.71 0.54
CA VAL A 143 6.65 -10.50 -0.78
C VAL A 143 7.64 -11.63 -1.05
N VAL A 144 7.51 -12.26 -2.22
CA VAL A 144 8.53 -13.16 -2.74
C VAL A 144 9.62 -12.34 -3.42
N LEU A 145 10.87 -12.56 -3.05
CA LEU A 145 12.05 -11.96 -3.69
C LEU A 145 12.89 -13.07 -4.34
N THR A 146 13.33 -12.82 -5.57
CA THR A 146 14.17 -13.74 -6.35
C THR A 146 15.17 -12.95 -7.19
N ASN A 147 16.21 -13.62 -7.68
CA ASN A 147 17.13 -13.06 -8.67
C ASN A 147 17.13 -13.93 -9.94
N PRO A 148 16.38 -13.56 -10.99
CA PRO A 148 16.29 -14.37 -12.20
C PRO A 148 17.59 -14.41 -13.03
N SER A 149 18.56 -13.56 -12.70
CA SER A 149 19.89 -13.54 -13.34
C SER A 149 20.88 -14.52 -12.70
N ARG A 150 20.46 -15.29 -11.68
CA ARG A 150 21.27 -16.32 -11.02
C ARG A 150 20.44 -17.56 -10.75
N THR A 151 21.06 -18.73 -10.81
CA THR A 151 20.45 -19.94 -10.26
C THR A 151 20.60 -19.94 -8.74
N THR A 152 19.60 -20.46 -8.04
CA THR A 152 19.53 -20.53 -6.58
C THR A 152 18.84 -21.84 -6.19
N GLU A 153 19.19 -22.38 -5.03
CA GLU A 153 18.51 -23.55 -4.42
C GLU A 153 17.38 -23.12 -3.47
N GLN A 154 17.06 -21.82 -3.43
CA GLN A 154 16.08 -21.27 -2.51
C GLN A 154 15.32 -20.06 -3.08
N ALA A 155 14.12 -19.85 -2.57
CA ALA A 155 13.32 -18.63 -2.73
C ALA A 155 13.12 -17.97 -1.35
N ASP A 156 13.18 -16.65 -1.31
CA ASP A 156 12.96 -15.86 -0.07
C ASP A 156 11.55 -15.27 -0.08
N VAL A 157 10.82 -15.47 1.01
CA VAL A 157 9.49 -14.87 1.26
C VAL A 157 9.60 -13.97 2.48
N VAL A 158 9.44 -12.66 2.28
CA VAL A 158 9.56 -11.65 3.33
C VAL A 158 8.19 -11.37 3.94
N ASP A 159 8.07 -11.52 5.26
CA ASP A 159 6.90 -11.06 6.01
C ASP A 159 7.03 -9.54 6.24
N LEU A 160 6.08 -8.77 5.73
CA LEU A 160 6.10 -7.31 5.76
C LEU A 160 5.75 -6.70 7.12
N ARG A 161 5.25 -7.48 8.08
CA ARG A 161 5.01 -7.02 9.46
C ARG A 161 6.27 -7.07 10.29
N THR A 162 7.12 -8.06 10.03
CA THR A 162 8.34 -8.29 10.81
C THR A 162 9.61 -7.90 10.07
N GLY A 163 9.55 -7.76 8.74
CA GLY A 163 10.70 -7.57 7.88
C GLY A 163 11.59 -8.82 7.74
N GLN A 164 11.17 -9.97 8.29
CA GLN A 164 11.94 -11.20 8.29
C GLN A 164 11.70 -12.01 7.01
N ALA A 165 12.78 -12.55 6.44
CA ALA A 165 12.72 -13.44 5.29
C ALA A 165 12.70 -14.92 5.73
N GLN A 166 11.72 -15.68 5.26
CA GLN A 166 11.69 -17.13 5.33
C GLN A 166 12.24 -17.73 4.03
N ARG A 167 13.13 -18.72 4.16
CA ARG A 167 13.76 -19.40 3.02
C ARG A 167 13.07 -20.71 2.70
N TYR A 168 12.81 -20.95 1.41
CA TYR A 168 12.21 -22.17 0.88
C TYR A 168 13.16 -22.83 -0.09
N SER A 169 13.73 -23.96 0.29
CA SER A 169 14.72 -24.68 -0.52
C SER A 169 14.10 -25.65 -1.51
N PHE A 170 14.77 -25.88 -2.63
CA PHE A 170 14.41 -26.85 -3.66
C PHE A 170 15.66 -27.32 -4.42
N GLU A 171 15.57 -28.49 -5.03
CA GLU A 171 16.63 -29.09 -5.84
C GLU A 171 16.07 -29.58 -7.18
N PRO A 172 16.80 -29.42 -8.30
CA PRO A 172 18.11 -28.77 -8.43
C PRO A 172 18.04 -27.23 -8.31
N PRO A 173 19.18 -26.50 -8.25
CA PRO A 173 19.20 -25.04 -8.34
C PRO A 173 18.56 -24.53 -9.64
N LEU A 174 17.76 -23.47 -9.55
CA LEU A 174 17.01 -22.89 -10.66
C LEU A 174 17.10 -21.37 -10.66
N ALA A 175 17.04 -20.75 -11.83
CA ALA A 175 16.73 -19.34 -11.95
C ALA A 175 15.22 -19.17 -11.84
N LEU A 176 14.79 -18.27 -10.95
CA LEU A 176 13.38 -18.08 -10.59
C LEU A 176 12.91 -16.68 -10.97
N ARG A 177 11.71 -16.60 -11.55
CA ARG A 177 10.95 -15.36 -11.65
C ARG A 177 9.51 -15.61 -11.15
N PRO A 178 9.05 -14.95 -10.09
CA PRO A 178 7.69 -15.12 -9.61
C PRO A 178 6.70 -14.60 -10.66
N LEU A 179 5.63 -15.34 -10.89
CA LEU A 179 4.61 -15.05 -11.91
C LEU A 179 3.28 -14.69 -11.30
N ALA A 180 2.82 -15.45 -10.30
CA ALA A 180 1.52 -15.26 -9.67
C ALA A 180 1.50 -15.87 -8.27
N TRP A 181 0.64 -15.30 -7.43
CA TRP A 181 0.22 -15.88 -6.16
C TRP A 181 -1.11 -16.60 -6.32
N SER A 182 -1.33 -17.65 -5.55
CA SER A 182 -2.68 -18.18 -5.37
C SER A 182 -3.50 -17.19 -4.52
N PRO A 183 -4.82 -17.07 -4.77
CA PRO A 183 -5.66 -16.13 -4.02
C PRO A 183 -5.76 -16.42 -2.52
N ASP A 184 -5.47 -17.65 -2.10
CA ASP A 184 -5.41 -18.02 -0.68
C ASP A 184 -4.06 -17.69 0.00
N ASN A 185 -3.11 -17.07 -0.73
CA ASN A 185 -1.77 -16.73 -0.26
C ASN A 185 -0.88 -17.94 0.12
N ARG A 186 -1.26 -19.17 -0.28
CA ARG A 186 -0.54 -20.40 0.10
C ARG A 186 0.47 -20.85 -0.94
N ARG A 187 0.38 -20.37 -2.18
CA ARG A 187 1.18 -20.86 -3.31
C ARG A 187 1.71 -19.73 -4.18
N VAL A 188 2.87 -19.97 -4.76
CA VAL A 188 3.54 -19.06 -5.69
C VAL A 188 3.95 -19.82 -6.93
N ALA A 189 3.53 -19.34 -8.10
CA ALA A 189 3.97 -19.85 -9.39
C ALA A 189 5.24 -19.11 -9.83
N PHE A 190 6.21 -19.86 -10.33
CA PHE A 190 7.48 -19.36 -10.84
C PHE A 190 7.69 -19.79 -12.29
N ALA A 191 8.23 -18.88 -13.09
CA ALA A 191 9.00 -19.25 -14.27
C ALA A 191 10.34 -19.80 -13.78
N THR A 192 10.70 -20.98 -14.25
CA THR A 192 11.88 -21.74 -13.79
C THR A 192 12.77 -22.13 -14.94
N GLN A 193 14.09 -21.96 -14.77
CA GLN A 193 15.10 -22.33 -15.76
C GLN A 193 16.28 -23.00 -15.08
N ALA A 194 16.83 -24.04 -15.72
CA ALA A 194 18.06 -24.69 -15.27
C ALA A 194 19.29 -23.79 -15.42
N THR A 195 19.25 -22.83 -16.35
CA THR A 195 20.31 -21.85 -16.59
C THR A 195 19.78 -20.44 -16.44
N ALA A 196 20.52 -19.59 -15.75
CA ALA A 196 20.18 -18.18 -15.65
C ALA A 196 20.35 -17.49 -17.00
N THR A 197 19.48 -16.51 -17.29
CA THR A 197 19.59 -15.66 -18.48
C THR A 197 19.70 -14.21 -18.02
N GLU A 198 20.49 -13.39 -18.72
CA GLU A 198 20.64 -11.96 -18.37
C GLU A 198 19.29 -11.23 -18.32
N LYS A 199 18.33 -11.66 -19.16
CA LYS A 199 17.01 -11.05 -19.26
C LYS A 199 15.94 -11.71 -18.36
N GLY A 200 16.28 -12.75 -17.61
CA GLY A 200 15.33 -13.50 -16.79
C GLY A 200 14.11 -14.04 -17.55
N ALA A 201 14.25 -14.21 -18.87
CA ALA A 201 13.17 -14.36 -19.85
C ALA A 201 13.42 -15.48 -20.86
N GLY A 202 14.35 -16.39 -20.54
CA GLY A 202 14.57 -17.60 -21.34
C GLY A 202 13.37 -18.56 -21.39
N PRO A 203 13.56 -19.71 -22.05
CA PRO A 203 12.58 -20.80 -22.08
C PRO A 203 12.33 -21.36 -20.68
N ALA A 204 11.28 -20.85 -20.02
CA ALA A 204 10.95 -21.22 -18.65
C ALA A 204 9.92 -22.35 -18.61
N GLY A 205 10.14 -23.31 -17.71
CA GLY A 205 9.05 -24.14 -17.20
C GLY A 205 8.23 -23.37 -16.17
N VAL A 206 7.10 -23.92 -15.76
CA VAL A 206 6.32 -23.39 -14.63
C VAL A 206 6.45 -24.34 -13.46
N SER A 207 6.83 -23.80 -12.31
CA SER A 207 6.84 -24.53 -11.05
C SER A 207 6.00 -23.80 -10.01
N VAL A 208 5.45 -24.53 -9.05
CA VAL A 208 4.65 -24.00 -7.96
C VAL A 208 5.30 -24.36 -6.62
N LEU A 209 5.54 -23.34 -5.80
CA LEU A 209 5.92 -23.48 -4.40
C LEU A 209 4.66 -23.41 -3.54
N ASP A 210 4.41 -24.44 -2.74
CA ASP A 210 3.41 -24.45 -1.69
C ASP A 210 4.08 -24.09 -0.35
N LEU A 211 3.69 -22.96 0.25
CA LEU A 211 4.36 -22.38 1.41
C LEU A 211 4.13 -23.18 2.70
N ASP A 212 2.98 -23.84 2.82
CA ASP A 212 2.66 -24.63 4.01
C ASP A 212 3.40 -25.96 4.02
N THR A 213 3.35 -26.66 2.88
CA THR A 213 4.00 -27.97 2.74
C THR A 213 5.47 -27.87 2.37
N ARG A 214 5.94 -26.67 2.01
CA ARG A 214 7.28 -26.39 1.46
C ARG A 214 7.60 -27.20 0.20
N ARG A 215 6.57 -27.64 -0.52
CA ARG A 215 6.72 -28.48 -1.70
C ARG A 215 6.91 -27.60 -2.92
N PHE A 216 7.96 -27.89 -3.69
CA PHE A 216 8.22 -27.25 -4.98
C PHE A 216 7.95 -28.26 -6.10
N VAL A 217 6.95 -27.99 -6.95
CA VAL A 217 6.50 -28.92 -8.00
C VAL A 217 6.58 -28.24 -9.36
N GLN A 218 7.30 -28.85 -10.29
CA GLN A 218 7.22 -28.49 -11.69
C GLN A 218 5.88 -28.96 -12.27
N VAL A 219 5.08 -28.01 -12.76
CA VAL A 219 3.76 -28.27 -13.37
C VAL A 219 3.81 -28.18 -14.89
N ALA A 220 4.78 -27.45 -15.45
CA ALA A 220 5.03 -27.39 -16.88
C ALA A 220 6.54 -27.45 -17.16
N ASP A 221 6.93 -28.32 -18.09
CA ASP A 221 8.33 -28.50 -18.48
C ASP A 221 8.90 -27.25 -19.17
N PRO A 222 10.19 -26.93 -18.98
CA PRO A 222 10.86 -25.89 -19.74
C PRO A 222 10.99 -26.35 -21.19
N ARG A 223 10.69 -25.46 -22.14
CA ARG A 223 10.79 -25.78 -23.56
C ARG A 223 11.82 -24.89 -24.25
N PRO A 224 13.00 -25.41 -24.64
CA PRO A 224 14.10 -24.60 -25.17
C PRO A 224 13.74 -23.77 -26.41
N ASP A 225 12.69 -24.18 -27.14
CA ASP A 225 12.30 -23.63 -28.43
C ASP A 225 11.38 -22.40 -28.32
N THR A 226 10.93 -22.00 -27.12
CA THR A 226 9.97 -20.87 -26.94
C THR A 226 10.57 -19.50 -27.26
N GLY A 227 11.85 -19.42 -27.66
CA GLY A 227 12.55 -18.17 -27.88
C GLY A 227 12.56 -17.29 -26.62
N ASN A 228 12.66 -15.97 -26.82
CA ASN A 228 12.63 -14.98 -25.73
C ASN A 228 11.20 -14.70 -25.20
N GLY A 229 10.25 -15.63 -25.38
CA GLY A 229 8.87 -15.47 -24.95
C GLY A 229 8.75 -15.47 -23.42
N LEU A 230 8.04 -14.49 -22.87
CA LEU A 230 7.76 -14.44 -21.44
C LEU A 230 6.63 -15.42 -21.09
N VAL A 231 6.92 -16.38 -20.20
CA VAL A 231 5.88 -17.19 -19.58
C VAL A 231 5.10 -16.34 -18.58
N GLN A 232 3.78 -16.36 -18.70
CA GLN A 232 2.82 -15.79 -17.76
C GLN A 232 2.05 -16.93 -17.08
N ALA A 233 1.62 -16.69 -15.85
CA ALA A 233 0.78 -17.62 -15.11
C ALA A 233 -0.29 -16.87 -14.32
N ALA A 234 -1.43 -17.51 -14.08
CA ALA A 234 -2.49 -17.03 -13.19
C ALA A 234 -3.12 -18.22 -12.47
N PHE A 235 -3.36 -18.11 -11.18
CA PHE A 235 -4.04 -19.16 -10.42
C PHE A 235 -5.55 -19.11 -10.61
N ALA A 236 -6.20 -20.28 -10.57
CA ALA A 236 -7.64 -20.37 -10.35
C ALA A 236 -7.98 -19.86 -8.95
N ALA A 237 -9.21 -19.39 -8.71
CA ALA A 237 -9.56 -18.78 -7.42
C ALA A 237 -9.40 -19.73 -6.22
N THR A 238 -9.51 -21.04 -6.46
CA THR A 238 -9.32 -22.06 -5.43
C THR A 238 -7.85 -22.36 -5.13
N GLY A 239 -6.89 -21.81 -5.89
CA GLY A 239 -5.46 -22.11 -5.75
C GLY A 239 -5.05 -23.53 -6.19
N SER A 240 -6.01 -24.37 -6.58
CA SER A 240 -5.77 -25.78 -6.96
C SER A 240 -5.19 -25.98 -8.36
N ALA A 241 -5.31 -24.96 -9.22
CA ALA A 241 -4.82 -25.01 -10.59
C ALA A 241 -4.15 -23.70 -11.00
N VAL A 242 -3.21 -23.78 -11.94
CA VAL A 242 -2.52 -22.64 -12.54
C VAL A 242 -2.69 -22.68 -14.05
N LEU A 243 -3.22 -21.59 -14.60
CA LEU A 243 -3.25 -21.33 -16.03
C LEU A 243 -1.91 -20.74 -16.42
N ALA A 244 -1.23 -21.30 -17.42
CA ALA A 244 0.03 -20.76 -17.90
C ALA A 244 0.07 -20.65 -19.42
N SER A 245 0.74 -19.60 -19.90
CA SER A 245 1.13 -19.45 -21.30
C SER A 245 2.44 -20.22 -21.53
N ALA A 246 2.35 -21.54 -21.60
CA ALA A 246 3.51 -22.41 -21.81
C ALA A 246 3.39 -23.14 -23.15
N GLY A 247 4.29 -22.87 -24.10
CA GLY A 247 4.39 -23.64 -25.35
C GLY A 247 4.94 -22.86 -26.55
N ALA A 248 5.82 -23.50 -27.33
CA ALA A 248 6.41 -22.98 -28.58
C ALA A 248 5.76 -23.57 -29.84
N GLU A 249 4.69 -24.38 -29.70
CA GLU A 249 4.03 -24.95 -30.87
C GLU A 249 3.43 -23.84 -31.73
N ASP A 250 3.36 -24.07 -33.05
CA ASP A 250 2.56 -23.24 -33.95
C ASP A 250 1.12 -23.23 -33.43
N GLY A 251 0.74 -22.12 -32.80
CA GLY A 251 -0.47 -22.03 -31.97
C GLY A 251 -0.14 -22.08 -30.48
N CYS A 252 -0.11 -20.91 -29.87
CA CYS A 252 0.06 -20.83 -28.43
C CYS A 252 -1.19 -21.35 -27.72
N THR A 253 -1.01 -22.34 -26.85
CA THR A 253 -2.09 -22.89 -26.02
C THR A 253 -1.94 -22.39 -24.59
N LEU A 254 -2.98 -21.72 -24.10
CA LEU A 254 -3.15 -21.52 -22.67
C LEU A 254 -3.56 -22.87 -22.08
N ARG A 255 -2.77 -23.31 -21.09
CA ARG A 255 -2.91 -24.64 -20.49
C ARG A 255 -3.19 -24.50 -19.01
N LEU A 256 -4.23 -25.18 -18.54
CA LEU A 256 -4.57 -25.26 -17.13
C LEU A 256 -3.92 -26.49 -16.51
N TYR A 257 -3.04 -26.29 -15.55
CA TYR A 257 -2.31 -27.34 -14.84
C TYR A 257 -2.86 -27.50 -13.42
N GLN A 258 -3.22 -28.72 -13.04
CA GLN A 258 -3.58 -29.04 -11.65
C GLN A 258 -2.32 -29.07 -10.78
N VAL A 259 -2.35 -28.37 -9.65
CA VAL A 259 -1.22 -28.29 -8.71
C VAL A 259 -1.31 -29.42 -7.68
N ASP A 260 -2.53 -29.83 -7.33
CA ASP A 260 -2.75 -30.84 -6.31
C ASP A 260 -2.50 -32.27 -6.81
N PRO A 261 -1.86 -33.14 -5.99
CA PRO A 261 -1.45 -34.50 -6.34
C PRO A 261 -2.60 -35.44 -6.76
N PRO A 262 -2.31 -36.56 -7.47
CA PRO A 262 -1.03 -37.29 -7.45
C PRO A 262 -0.04 -36.97 -8.59
N LYS A 263 -0.47 -36.35 -9.68
CA LYS A 263 0.39 -35.87 -10.77
C LYS A 263 -0.24 -34.60 -11.34
N PRO A 264 0.56 -33.65 -11.88
CA PRO A 264 0.01 -32.61 -12.74
C PRO A 264 -0.85 -33.32 -13.80
N ALA A 265 -2.15 -33.05 -13.78
CA ALA A 265 -3.06 -33.62 -14.77
C ALA A 265 -2.60 -33.19 -16.17
N GLU A 266 -2.97 -33.97 -17.19
CA GLU A 266 -2.78 -33.50 -18.56
C GLU A 266 -3.40 -32.10 -18.69
N PRO A 267 -2.65 -31.13 -19.24
CA PRO A 267 -3.12 -29.77 -19.31
C PRO A 267 -4.41 -29.70 -20.12
N VAL A 268 -5.41 -29.03 -19.57
CA VAL A 268 -6.63 -28.74 -20.32
C VAL A 268 -6.37 -27.54 -21.22
N THR A 269 -6.48 -27.73 -22.53
CA THR A 269 -6.43 -26.63 -23.49
C THR A 269 -7.63 -25.73 -23.30
N VAL A 270 -7.39 -24.45 -23.02
CA VAL A 270 -8.45 -23.45 -23.05
C VAL A 270 -8.70 -23.07 -24.51
N ASN A 271 -9.95 -23.23 -24.96
CA ASN A 271 -10.36 -22.91 -26.33
C ASN A 271 -10.00 -21.48 -26.75
N GLY A 272 -9.53 -21.36 -27.99
CA GLY A 272 -9.17 -20.11 -28.65
C GLY A 272 -7.67 -20.06 -28.99
N PRO A 273 -7.27 -19.88 -30.26
CA PRO A 273 -5.86 -19.66 -30.57
C PRO A 273 -5.42 -18.33 -29.95
N VAL A 274 -4.34 -18.32 -29.19
CA VAL A 274 -3.51 -17.12 -29.10
C VAL A 274 -2.63 -17.20 -30.34
N GLU A 275 -2.73 -16.21 -31.23
CA GLU A 275 -2.08 -16.30 -32.55
C GLU A 275 -0.57 -16.52 -32.40
N ARG A 276 0.08 -15.96 -31.37
CA ARG A 276 1.49 -16.24 -30.99
C ARG A 276 1.77 -16.09 -29.49
N CYS A 277 2.51 -17.02 -28.90
CA CYS A 277 2.82 -17.05 -27.45
C CYS A 277 3.73 -15.93 -26.97
N ARG A 278 4.67 -15.49 -27.82
CA ARG A 278 5.56 -14.35 -27.54
C ARG A 278 4.82 -13.01 -27.35
N GLU A 279 3.52 -13.03 -27.56
CA GLU A 279 2.66 -11.86 -27.57
C GLU A 279 1.77 -11.80 -26.30
N VAL A 280 1.74 -12.85 -25.47
CA VAL A 280 1.02 -12.81 -24.17
C VAL A 280 1.83 -12.02 -23.16
N VAL A 281 1.31 -10.88 -22.74
CA VAL A 281 2.04 -9.91 -21.90
C VAL A 281 1.51 -9.84 -20.49
N THR A 282 0.26 -10.27 -20.28
CA THR A 282 -0.38 -10.36 -18.97
C THR A 282 -1.48 -11.41 -19.03
N LEU A 283 -1.73 -12.07 -17.90
CA LEU A 283 -2.75 -13.12 -17.79
C LEU A 283 -3.48 -12.97 -16.46
N GLY A 284 -4.80 -13.12 -16.47
CA GLY A 284 -5.61 -13.14 -15.26
C GLY A 284 -6.75 -14.12 -15.40
N LEU A 285 -7.12 -14.72 -14.28
CA LEU A 285 -8.18 -15.70 -14.18
C LEU A 285 -9.20 -15.25 -13.13
N ASN A 286 -10.47 -15.17 -13.52
CA ASN A 286 -11.56 -14.93 -12.60
C ASN A 286 -12.50 -16.12 -12.65
N THR A 287 -12.73 -16.75 -11.49
CA THR A 287 -13.77 -17.77 -11.37
C THR A 287 -14.99 -17.13 -10.74
N LEU A 288 -16.00 -16.90 -11.55
CA LEU A 288 -17.33 -16.61 -11.08
C LEU A 288 -17.98 -17.94 -10.69
N SER A 289 -18.94 -17.92 -9.77
CA SER A 289 -19.55 -19.10 -9.11
C SER A 289 -19.70 -20.38 -9.95
N THR A 290 -19.92 -20.28 -11.27
CA THR A 290 -19.95 -21.42 -12.20
C THR A 290 -19.17 -21.20 -13.51
N SER A 291 -18.42 -20.11 -13.64
CA SER A 291 -17.91 -19.59 -14.90
C SER A 291 -16.44 -19.21 -14.81
N LEU A 292 -15.67 -19.55 -15.83
CA LEU A 292 -14.26 -19.18 -15.95
C LEU A 292 -14.11 -18.06 -16.96
N LEU A 293 -13.51 -16.96 -16.54
CA LEU A 293 -13.13 -15.88 -17.42
C LEU A 293 -11.63 -15.67 -17.40
N ILE A 294 -11.06 -15.59 -18.59
CA ILE A 294 -9.64 -15.38 -18.81
C ILE A 294 -9.48 -14.02 -19.46
N ALA A 295 -8.65 -13.19 -18.84
CA ALA A 295 -8.15 -11.97 -19.45
C ALA A 295 -6.71 -12.21 -19.91
N ALA A 296 -6.46 -12.07 -21.21
CA ALA A 296 -5.16 -12.24 -21.82
C ALA A 296 -4.77 -10.96 -22.57
N GLY A 297 -3.70 -10.30 -22.12
CA GLY A 297 -3.10 -9.20 -22.87
C GLY A 297 -2.23 -9.78 -23.98
N GLU A 298 -2.50 -9.39 -25.21
CA GLU A 298 -1.92 -9.96 -26.42
C GLU A 298 -1.35 -8.85 -27.31
N ARG A 299 -0.21 -9.10 -27.93
CA ARG A 299 0.51 -8.17 -28.81
C ARG A 299 0.49 -8.62 -30.28
N TYR A 300 -0.47 -8.16 -31.07
CA TYR A 300 -0.53 -8.42 -32.50
C TYR A 300 0.34 -7.43 -33.30
N GLY A 301 1.62 -7.78 -33.51
CA GLY A 301 2.59 -6.90 -34.15
C GLY A 301 2.90 -5.67 -33.30
N ASN A 302 2.31 -4.51 -33.64
CA ASN A 302 2.41 -3.26 -32.87
C ASN A 302 1.14 -2.93 -32.08
N ILE A 303 0.09 -3.75 -32.22
CA ILE A 303 -1.19 -3.55 -31.54
C ILE A 303 -1.18 -4.36 -30.26
N TRP A 304 -1.51 -3.74 -29.14
CA TRP A 304 -1.68 -4.42 -27.86
C TRP A 304 -3.15 -4.40 -27.49
N ARG A 305 -3.69 -5.53 -27.02
CA ARG A 305 -5.10 -5.65 -26.62
C ARG A 305 -5.26 -6.57 -25.42
N LEU A 306 -6.22 -6.27 -24.57
CA LEU A 306 -6.72 -7.20 -23.56
C LEU A 306 -7.95 -7.92 -24.13
N ASN A 307 -7.83 -9.22 -24.33
CA ASN A 307 -8.90 -10.08 -24.80
C ASN A 307 -9.50 -10.88 -23.66
N PHE A 308 -10.80 -11.10 -23.72
CA PHE A 308 -11.54 -11.90 -22.76
C PHE A 308 -11.96 -13.21 -23.40
N ARG A 309 -11.87 -14.32 -22.65
CA ARG A 309 -12.22 -15.66 -23.13
C ARG A 309 -12.92 -16.47 -22.03
N GLY A 310 -13.77 -17.41 -22.43
CA GLY A 310 -14.51 -18.29 -21.53
C GLY A 310 -16.00 -17.95 -21.44
N ASP A 311 -16.74 -18.77 -20.67
CA ASP A 311 -18.18 -18.62 -20.49
C ASP A 311 -18.44 -17.51 -19.47
N TRP A 312 -18.72 -16.31 -19.96
CA TRP A 312 -19.02 -15.14 -19.13
C TRP A 312 -20.40 -15.30 -18.46
N LEU A 313 -20.40 -15.39 -17.12
CA LEU A 313 -21.56 -15.21 -16.23
C LEU A 313 -22.74 -16.20 -16.32
N GLY A 314 -22.64 -17.40 -16.93
CA GLY A 314 -23.78 -18.34 -16.96
C GLY A 314 -25.08 -17.75 -17.57
N GLN A 315 -24.97 -16.58 -18.18
CA GLN A 315 -25.97 -15.92 -18.99
C GLN A 315 -25.47 -16.07 -20.43
N ASN A 316 -26.37 -16.06 -21.41
CA ASN A 316 -26.00 -15.91 -22.82
C ASN A 316 -25.40 -14.51 -23.12
N GLY A 317 -24.64 -13.94 -22.20
CA GLY A 317 -24.04 -12.62 -22.27
C GLY A 317 -22.84 -12.64 -23.21
N ALA A 318 -22.72 -11.58 -24.01
CA ALA A 318 -21.56 -11.37 -24.85
C ALA A 318 -20.29 -11.31 -23.98
N VAL A 319 -19.24 -12.02 -24.39
CA VAL A 319 -17.88 -11.85 -23.86
C VAL A 319 -17.53 -10.36 -23.90
N PRO A 320 -16.92 -9.78 -22.84
CA PRO A 320 -16.53 -8.38 -22.84
C PRO A 320 -15.71 -8.03 -24.08
N SER A 321 -15.94 -6.82 -24.62
CA SER A 321 -15.20 -6.36 -25.79
C SER A 321 -13.70 -6.25 -25.50
N SER A 322 -12.87 -6.54 -26.49
CA SER A 322 -11.43 -6.37 -26.36
C SER A 322 -11.07 -4.91 -26.06
N MET A 323 -10.13 -4.68 -25.15
CA MET A 323 -9.66 -3.33 -24.82
C MET A 323 -8.29 -3.04 -25.43
N PRO A 324 -8.03 -1.85 -25.97
CA PRO A 324 -6.69 -1.49 -26.43
C PRO A 324 -5.74 -1.36 -25.22
N LEU A 325 -4.51 -1.83 -25.40
CA LEU A 325 -3.40 -1.66 -24.46
C LEU A 325 -2.26 -0.92 -25.15
N SER A 326 -1.31 -0.47 -24.35
CA SER A 326 0.02 0.00 -24.74
C SER A 326 1.09 -1.00 -24.30
N SER A 327 2.34 -0.84 -24.75
CA SER A 327 3.43 -1.78 -24.43
C SER A 327 3.83 -1.88 -22.96
N GLY A 328 3.40 -0.93 -22.13
CA GLY A 328 3.63 -0.90 -20.69
C GLY A 328 2.39 -1.27 -19.84
N ASP A 329 1.24 -1.47 -20.49
CA ASP A 329 -0.01 -1.73 -19.79
C ASP A 329 -0.07 -3.21 -19.38
N ARG A 330 -0.53 -3.46 -18.15
CA ARG A 330 -0.57 -4.79 -17.52
C ARG A 330 -1.84 -4.94 -16.70
N LEU A 331 -2.35 -6.17 -16.65
CA LEU A 331 -3.45 -6.56 -15.77
C LEU A 331 -2.88 -6.76 -14.36
N LEU A 332 -3.41 -6.00 -13.41
CA LEU A 332 -3.00 -6.04 -12.01
C LEU A 332 -3.86 -6.98 -11.17
N GLY A 333 -5.11 -7.20 -11.58
CA GLY A 333 -6.05 -8.05 -10.85
C GLY A 333 -7.49 -7.79 -11.25
N TRP A 334 -8.41 -8.40 -10.51
CA TRP A 334 -9.84 -8.29 -10.68
C TRP A 334 -10.46 -7.48 -9.54
N ASN A 335 -11.48 -6.68 -9.86
CA ASN A 335 -12.39 -6.14 -8.87
C ASN A 335 -13.68 -6.96 -8.92
N GLY A 336 -13.82 -7.93 -8.02
CA GLY A 336 -14.99 -8.81 -8.01
C GLY A 336 -15.19 -9.53 -9.35
N GLY A 337 -16.42 -9.50 -9.87
CA GLY A 337 -16.79 -10.19 -11.10
C GLY A 337 -16.98 -9.31 -12.33
N ASP A 338 -16.94 -8.01 -12.14
CA ASP A 338 -17.37 -7.02 -13.12
C ASP A 338 -16.34 -5.92 -13.37
N GLY A 339 -15.17 -5.97 -12.72
CA GLY A 339 -14.09 -5.03 -12.96
C GLY A 339 -12.70 -5.66 -13.07
N VAL A 340 -11.79 -4.96 -13.75
CA VAL A 340 -10.35 -5.26 -13.79
C VAL A 340 -9.52 -4.03 -13.47
N TYR A 341 -8.39 -4.23 -12.80
CA TYR A 341 -7.39 -3.20 -12.56
C TYR A 341 -6.27 -3.29 -13.61
N LEU A 342 -5.97 -2.18 -14.27
CA LEU A 342 -4.97 -2.10 -15.33
C LEU A 342 -3.98 -0.96 -15.09
N THR A 343 -2.70 -1.19 -15.33
CA THR A 343 -1.76 -0.08 -15.55
C THR A 343 -2.02 0.52 -16.94
N LEU A 344 -2.13 1.85 -17.01
CA LEU A 344 -2.36 2.60 -18.25
C LEU A 344 -1.36 3.74 -18.34
N GLY A 345 -0.28 3.56 -19.10
CA GLY A 345 0.75 4.59 -19.29
C GLY A 345 1.27 5.17 -17.98
N ASN A 346 0.71 6.31 -17.55
CA ASN A 346 1.10 7.04 -16.34
C ASN A 346 0.19 6.81 -15.12
N GLY A 347 -0.47 5.65 -14.98
CA GLY A 347 -1.27 5.40 -13.80
C GLY A 347 -1.92 4.03 -13.75
N VAL A 348 -2.87 3.90 -12.84
CA VAL A 348 -3.71 2.72 -12.67
C VAL A 348 -5.16 3.13 -12.76
N ALA A 349 -5.92 2.34 -13.49
CA ALA A 349 -7.35 2.52 -13.67
C ALA A 349 -8.10 1.22 -13.40
N GLU A 350 -9.32 1.39 -12.90
CA GLU A 350 -10.32 0.34 -12.82
C GLU A 350 -11.20 0.42 -14.07
N PHE A 351 -11.40 -0.71 -14.74
CA PHE A 351 -12.28 -0.84 -15.89
C PHE A 351 -13.47 -1.70 -15.53
N SER A 352 -14.67 -1.18 -15.73
CA SER A 352 -15.89 -1.97 -15.64
C SER A 352 -16.09 -2.79 -16.91
N LEU A 353 -16.35 -4.08 -16.77
CA LEU A 353 -16.63 -5.03 -17.85
C LEU A 353 -18.07 -4.94 -18.36
N THR A 354 -18.95 -4.28 -17.59
CA THR A 354 -20.36 -4.06 -17.97
C THR A 354 -20.58 -2.67 -18.60
N GLY A 355 -19.59 -1.78 -18.52
CA GLY A 355 -19.69 -0.38 -18.94
C GLY A 355 -18.64 0.05 -19.96
N ASN A 356 -18.88 1.20 -20.59
CA ASN A 356 -17.93 1.85 -21.47
C ASN A 356 -17.18 2.94 -20.70
N GLY A 357 -16.24 2.55 -19.83
CA GLY A 357 -15.47 3.53 -19.07
C GLY A 357 -14.44 2.90 -18.14
N PHE A 358 -13.50 3.75 -17.71
CA PHE A 358 -12.58 3.45 -16.63
C PHE A 358 -12.58 4.58 -15.61
N ASP A 359 -12.38 4.23 -14.34
CA ASP A 359 -12.10 5.20 -13.30
C ASP A 359 -10.60 5.19 -12.98
N ARG A 360 -9.98 6.37 -13.00
CA ARG A 360 -8.55 6.49 -12.72
C ARG A 360 -8.36 6.53 -11.21
N MET A 361 -7.80 5.47 -10.67
CA MET A 361 -7.56 5.34 -9.23
C MET A 361 -6.27 6.04 -8.79
N LEU A 362 -5.21 5.88 -9.59
CA LEU A 362 -3.85 6.28 -9.24
C LEU A 362 -3.16 6.90 -10.45
N SER A 363 -2.41 7.97 -10.23
CA SER A 363 -1.50 8.55 -11.21
C SER A 363 -0.06 8.39 -10.77
N PHE A 364 0.80 8.04 -11.72
CA PHE A 364 2.24 8.08 -11.59
C PHE A 364 2.73 9.50 -11.92
N PRO A 365 3.73 10.02 -11.19
CA PRO A 365 4.28 11.34 -11.47
C PRO A 365 4.83 11.41 -12.91
N THR A 366 4.70 12.58 -13.55
CA THR A 366 5.25 12.83 -14.88
C THR A 366 6.78 12.74 -14.87
N GLY A 367 7.37 12.13 -15.91
CA GLY A 367 8.82 11.85 -15.93
C GLY A 367 9.24 10.67 -15.05
N SER A 368 8.31 9.79 -14.70
CA SER A 368 8.56 8.50 -14.03
C SER A 368 9.21 7.46 -14.95
N ASP A 369 10.18 7.88 -15.75
CA ASP A 369 11.12 6.98 -16.43
C ASP A 369 11.84 6.20 -15.34
N GLY A 370 11.28 5.07 -14.94
CA GLY A 370 11.79 4.26 -13.84
C GLY A 370 10.74 3.59 -12.96
N LEU A 371 9.45 3.93 -13.03
CA LEU A 371 8.43 3.12 -12.35
C LEU A 371 8.06 1.92 -13.22
N THR A 372 8.41 0.72 -12.77
CA THR A 372 8.13 -0.53 -13.47
C THR A 372 7.53 -1.56 -12.51
N ASP A 373 7.01 -2.67 -13.05
CA ASP A 373 6.54 -3.82 -12.27
C ASP A 373 5.56 -3.48 -11.14
N PHE A 374 4.70 -2.49 -11.40
CA PHE A 374 3.64 -2.11 -10.47
C PHE A 374 2.67 -3.28 -10.26
N GLN A 375 2.31 -3.52 -9.01
CA GLN A 375 1.46 -4.61 -8.53
C GLN A 375 0.59 -4.10 -7.38
N PHE A 376 -0.57 -4.72 -7.22
CA PHE A 376 -1.44 -4.52 -6.06
C PHE A 376 -1.53 -5.78 -5.22
N ALA A 377 -1.75 -5.58 -3.92
CA ALA A 377 -2.35 -6.58 -3.05
C ALA A 377 -3.85 -6.63 -3.37
N THR A 378 -4.24 -7.52 -4.29
CA THR A 378 -5.56 -7.53 -4.93
C THR A 378 -6.73 -7.69 -3.95
N ASP A 379 -6.51 -8.27 -2.78
CA ASP A 379 -7.57 -8.44 -1.77
C ASP A 379 -7.88 -7.13 -1.04
N LEU A 380 -6.97 -6.16 -1.08
CA LEU A 380 -7.08 -4.90 -0.35
C LEU A 380 -7.65 -3.76 -1.21
N VAL A 381 -7.50 -3.84 -2.53
CA VAL A 381 -7.88 -2.76 -3.45
C VAL A 381 -9.39 -2.47 -3.43
N PRO A 382 -10.29 -3.48 -3.46
CA PRO A 382 -11.74 -3.22 -3.44
C PRO A 382 -12.22 -2.48 -2.19
N GLU A 383 -11.51 -2.64 -1.07
CA GLU A 383 -11.81 -2.00 0.21
C GLU A 383 -11.04 -0.68 0.39
N SER A 384 -10.24 -0.28 -0.59
CA SER A 384 -9.40 0.91 -0.50
C SER A 384 -10.16 2.19 -0.84
N THR A 385 -9.85 3.26 -0.11
CA THR A 385 -10.33 4.61 -0.43
C THR A 385 -9.22 5.38 -1.12
N VAL A 386 -9.51 5.90 -2.32
CA VAL A 386 -8.60 6.83 -3.00
C VAL A 386 -8.60 8.17 -2.26
N PHE A 387 -7.42 8.65 -1.86
CA PHE A 387 -7.29 9.93 -1.16
C PHE A 387 -6.23 10.81 -1.82
N ASP A 388 -6.40 12.12 -1.68
CA ASP A 388 -5.45 13.09 -2.21
C ASP A 388 -4.37 13.38 -1.15
N VAL A 389 -3.13 12.95 -1.40
CA VAL A 389 -2.01 13.14 -0.46
C VAL A 389 -1.72 14.63 -0.28
N ASP A 390 -1.87 15.43 -1.34
CA ASP A 390 -1.62 16.87 -1.32
C ASP A 390 -2.75 17.66 -0.63
N ALA A 391 -3.92 17.04 -0.42
CA ALA A 391 -4.94 17.59 0.47
C ALA A 391 -4.59 17.40 1.96
N GLY A 392 -3.57 16.59 2.25
CA GLY A 392 -2.98 16.49 3.57
C GLY A 392 -2.38 17.84 3.96
N GLY A 393 -3.05 18.57 4.85
CA GLY A 393 -2.54 19.85 5.36
C GLY A 393 -1.08 19.72 5.83
N TRP A 394 -0.38 20.85 5.90
CA TRP A 394 1.09 20.96 5.98
C TRP A 394 1.78 19.85 6.79
N PRO A 395 3.00 19.40 6.41
CA PRO A 395 3.81 18.49 7.22
C PRO A 395 3.72 18.85 8.71
N TRP A 396 3.56 17.86 9.58
CA TRP A 396 3.35 18.12 11.01
C TRP A 396 4.42 19.04 11.62
N SER A 397 5.67 18.92 11.16
CA SER A 397 6.75 19.85 11.50
C SER A 397 6.45 21.28 11.08
N LEU A 398 5.95 21.49 9.85
CA LEU A 398 5.50 22.79 9.36
C LEU A 398 4.25 23.31 10.07
N ARG A 399 3.30 22.45 10.45
CA ARG A 399 2.16 22.86 11.30
C ARG A 399 2.65 23.30 12.68
N ARG A 400 3.60 22.57 13.27
CA ARG A 400 4.22 22.94 14.55
C ARG A 400 4.98 24.25 14.44
N THR A 401 5.83 24.43 13.41
CA THR A 401 6.58 25.68 13.24
C THR A 401 5.66 26.85 12.94
N ALA A 402 4.63 26.67 12.10
CA ALA A 402 3.62 27.69 11.84
C ALA A 402 2.84 28.04 13.13
N ALA A 403 2.45 27.04 13.93
CA ALA A 403 1.78 27.27 15.21
C ALA A 403 2.69 28.02 16.21
N VAL A 404 3.96 27.65 16.31
CA VAL A 404 4.95 28.34 17.16
C VAL A 404 5.20 29.76 16.65
N ALA A 405 5.37 29.96 15.36
CA ALA A 405 5.55 31.29 14.75
C ALA A 405 4.33 32.17 14.99
N PHE A 406 3.12 31.63 14.85
CA PHE A 406 1.88 32.33 15.15
C PHE A 406 1.80 32.73 16.64
N LEU A 407 2.15 31.82 17.56
CA LEU A 407 2.22 32.12 19.00
C LEU A 407 3.23 33.23 19.31
N LEU A 408 4.41 33.22 18.67
CA LEU A 408 5.42 34.27 18.83
C LEU A 408 4.93 35.62 18.29
N LEU A 409 4.23 35.66 17.15
CA LEU A 409 3.63 36.87 16.61
C LEU A 409 2.56 37.45 17.54
N VAL A 410 1.70 36.60 18.09
CA VAL A 410 0.69 37.01 19.08
C VAL A 410 1.37 37.57 20.35
N ALA A 411 2.45 36.94 20.82
CA ALA A 411 3.21 37.44 21.96
C ALA A 411 3.86 38.81 21.67
N ALA A 412 4.49 38.98 20.50
CA ALA A 412 5.13 40.22 20.09
C ALA A 412 4.11 41.37 19.95
N ALA A 413 2.95 41.10 19.35
CA ALA A 413 1.86 42.07 19.23
C ALA A 413 1.37 42.54 20.62
N ASN A 414 1.21 41.62 21.57
CA ASN A 414 0.85 41.95 22.95
C ASN A 414 1.90 42.84 23.63
N VAL A 415 3.20 42.56 23.44
CA VAL A 415 4.28 43.40 24.00
C VAL A 415 4.25 44.80 23.41
N LEU A 416 4.00 44.95 22.10
CA LEU A 416 3.90 46.26 21.44
C LEU A 416 2.71 47.07 21.94
N VAL A 417 1.55 46.43 22.13
CA VAL A 417 0.35 47.07 22.72
C VAL A 417 0.64 47.55 24.14
N LEU A 418 1.28 46.72 24.96
CA LEU A 418 1.67 47.08 26.32
C LEU A 418 2.69 48.23 26.36
N ARG A 419 3.65 48.26 25.43
CA ARG A 419 4.61 49.38 25.30
C ARG A 419 3.93 50.68 24.93
N ARG A 420 3.04 50.68 23.93
CA ARG A 420 2.27 51.87 23.53
C ARG A 420 1.35 52.39 24.63
N ALA A 421 0.76 51.50 25.42
CA ALA A 421 -0.06 51.89 26.57
C ALA A 421 0.78 52.57 27.67
N ARG A 422 2.04 52.16 27.86
CA ARG A 422 2.96 52.81 28.81
C ARG A 422 3.42 54.19 28.34
N THR A 423 3.76 54.35 27.06
CA THR A 423 4.21 55.65 26.53
C THR A 423 3.09 56.69 26.57
N ARG A 424 1.84 56.33 26.24
CA ARG A 424 0.71 57.28 26.34
C ARG A 424 0.48 57.82 27.77
N ARG A 425 0.81 57.05 28.81
CA ARG A 425 0.71 57.51 30.22
C ARG A 425 1.88 58.37 30.69
N ALA A 426 2.99 58.37 29.96
CA ALA A 426 4.14 59.20 30.32
C ALA A 426 4.02 60.62 29.75
N TYR A 427 3.16 60.82 28.75
CA TYR A 427 3.01 62.07 27.99
C TYR A 427 1.63 62.72 28.09
N GLY A 428 0.71 62.14 28.88
CA GLY A 428 -0.61 62.70 29.19
C GLY A 428 -0.94 62.41 30.63
#